data_AF-A0A9P8DN49-F1
#
_entry.id   AF-A0A9P8DN49-F1
#
_cell.length_a   1.000
_cell.length_b   1.000
_cell.length_c   1.000
_cell.angle_alpha   90.00
_cell.angle_beta   90.00
_cell.angle_gamma   90.00
#
_symmetry.space_group_name_H-M   'P 1'
#
loop_
_entity.id
_entity.type
_entity.pdbx_description
1 polymer ?
#
loop_
_entity_poly.entity_id
_entity_poly.type
_entity_poly.pdbx_seq_one_letter_code
_entity_poly.pdbx_strand_id
1 'polypeptide(L)'
;MSRRLLLINGPNLNLLGTREPHIYGSTTLADVESSASAQAESLSSSLESFQANSEGAIVDRIHEARGNVDAIIINAGAYTHTSVAIRDALVGVNIPAAIEYAVKHLKLRTKL
;
A
#
# COMPACT_ATOMS: atom_id res chain seq x y z
N MET A 1 -21.40 6.16 -3.47
CA MET A 1 -20.84 4.89 -3.94
C MET A 1 -19.67 4.55 -3.01
N SER A 2 -19.69 3.37 -2.39
CA SER A 2 -18.56 2.91 -1.58
C SER A 2 -17.41 2.52 -2.50
N ARG A 3 -16.22 3.09 -2.29
CA ARG A 3 -15.02 2.74 -3.07
C ARG A 3 -14.32 1.55 -2.44
N ARG A 4 -13.76 0.67 -3.27
CA ARG A 4 -12.87 -0.43 -2.89
C ARG A 4 -11.43 0.00 -3.08
N LEU A 5 -10.68 0.10 -2.00
CA LEU A 5 -9.29 0.54 -1.99
C LEU A 5 -8.39 -0.65 -1.65
N LEU A 6 -7.20 -0.67 -2.24
CA LEU A 6 -6.15 -1.65 -1.91
C LEU A 6 -4.92 -0.94 -1.40
N LEU A 7 -4.44 -1.31 -0.22
CA LEU A 7 -3.16 -0.92 0.34
C LEU A 7 -2.14 -2.04 0.16
N ILE A 8 -1.09 -1.80 -0.62
CA ILE A 8 0.03 -2.72 -0.84
C ILE A 8 1.26 -2.25 -0.07
N ASN A 9 1.81 -3.13 0.75
CA ASN A 9 3.02 -2.91 1.53
C ASN A 9 4.14 -3.82 1.01
N GLY A 10 5.24 -3.21 0.59
CA GLY A 10 6.40 -3.88 0.02
C GLY A 10 7.33 -4.53 1.05
N PRO A 11 8.58 -4.81 0.65
CA PRO A 11 9.50 -5.61 1.45
C PRO A 11 9.90 -4.95 2.76
N ASN A 12 10.05 -5.80 3.77
CA ASN A 12 10.48 -5.48 5.13
C ASN A 12 9.52 -4.59 5.93
N LEU A 13 8.40 -4.14 5.36
CA LEU A 13 7.41 -3.36 6.11
C LEU A 13 6.70 -4.18 7.19
N ASN A 14 6.69 -5.52 7.05
CA ASN A 14 6.25 -6.43 8.12
C ASN A 14 7.15 -6.38 9.38
N LEU A 15 8.34 -5.76 9.29
CA LEU A 15 9.26 -5.57 10.42
C LEU A 15 9.14 -4.19 11.08
N LEU A 16 8.13 -3.40 10.70
CA LEU A 16 7.85 -2.12 11.36
C LEU A 16 7.55 -2.32 12.84
N GLY A 17 8.10 -1.43 13.69
CA GLY A 17 7.88 -1.45 15.13
C GLY A 17 8.67 -2.51 15.90
N THR A 18 9.34 -3.46 15.23
CA THR A 18 10.08 -4.55 15.91
C THR A 18 11.57 -4.25 16.06
N ARG A 19 12.14 -3.36 15.25
CA ARG A 19 13.57 -3.04 15.25
C ARG A 19 13.84 -1.74 15.99
N GLU A 20 14.61 -1.83 17.08
CA GLU A 20 15.07 -0.69 17.90
C GLU A 20 13.98 0.39 18.06
N PRO A 21 12.82 0.06 18.66
CA PRO A 21 11.63 0.94 18.64
C PRO A 21 11.85 2.30 19.31
N HIS A 22 12.85 2.40 20.19
CA HIS A 22 13.28 3.64 20.81
C HIS A 22 14.00 4.60 19.83
N ILE A 23 14.48 4.08 18.69
CA ILE A 23 15.14 4.83 17.60
C ILE A 23 14.17 5.07 16.44
N TYR A 24 13.44 4.04 16.00
CA TYR A 24 12.65 4.07 14.77
C TYR A 24 11.14 4.27 14.98
N GLY A 25 10.70 4.29 16.24
CA GLY A 25 9.29 4.31 16.61
C GLY A 25 8.71 2.91 16.77
N SER A 26 7.61 2.82 17.52
CA SER A 26 6.94 1.56 17.84
C SER A 26 5.73 1.26 16.93
N THR A 27 5.47 2.11 15.93
CA THR A 27 4.35 1.90 15.00
C THR A 27 4.61 0.64 14.18
N THR A 28 3.72 -0.33 14.33
CA THR A 28 3.75 -1.60 13.61
C THR A 28 2.99 -1.49 12.29
N LEU A 29 3.20 -2.43 11.37
CA LEU A 29 2.42 -2.50 10.13
C LEU A 29 0.90 -2.61 10.41
N ALA A 30 0.52 -3.39 11.43
CA ALA A 30 -0.87 -3.54 11.83
C ALA A 30 -1.51 -2.21 12.28
N ASP A 31 -0.74 -1.35 12.95
CA ASP A 31 -1.21 -0.01 13.34
C ASP A 31 -1.47 0.86 12.11
N VAL A 32 -0.62 0.76 11.08
CA VAL A 32 -0.78 1.48 9.81
C VAL A 32 -2.03 1.01 9.08
N GLU A 33 -2.19 -0.30 8.93
CA GLU A 33 -3.34 -0.90 8.23
C GLU A 33 -4.65 -0.56 8.97
N SER A 34 -4.65 -0.63 10.30
CA SER A 34 -5.81 -0.25 11.11
C SER A 34 -6.16 1.23 10.97
N SER A 35 -5.15 2.11 11.00
CA SER A 35 -5.36 3.55 10.80
C SER A 35 -5.88 3.86 9.40
N ALA A 36 -5.34 3.19 8.38
CA ALA A 36 -5.77 3.34 6.99
C ALA A 36 -7.21 2.85 6.79
N SER A 37 -7.58 1.71 7.39
CA SER A 37 -8.95 1.18 7.32
C SER A 37 -9.94 2.14 7.97
N ALA A 38 -9.63 2.64 9.17
CA ALA A 38 -10.48 3.60 9.87
C ALA A 38 -10.68 4.90 9.05
N GLN A 39 -9.62 5.37 8.38
CA GLN A 39 -9.73 6.52 7.47
C GLN A 39 -10.60 6.22 6.25
N ALA A 40 -10.45 5.06 5.61
CA ALA A 40 -11.29 4.67 4.48
C ALA A 40 -12.77 4.55 4.87
N GLU A 41 -13.06 3.94 6.03
CA GLU A 41 -14.41 3.84 6.59
C GLU A 41 -15.04 5.21 6.84
N SER A 42 -14.26 6.16 7.39
CA SER A 42 -14.72 7.54 7.60
C SER A 42 -15.13 8.25 6.30
N LEU A 43 -14.60 7.77 5.16
CA LEU A 43 -14.90 8.26 3.80
C LEU A 43 -15.92 7.36 3.08
N SER A 44 -16.64 6.50 3.81
CA SER A 44 -17.59 5.53 3.26
C SER A 44 -16.98 4.62 2.19
N SER A 45 -15.73 4.23 2.38
CA SER A 45 -14.97 3.33 1.49
C SER A 45 -14.48 2.11 2.26
N SER A 46 -14.16 1.04 1.54
CA SER A 46 -13.55 -0.18 2.09
C SER A 46 -12.07 -0.22 1.70
N LEU A 47 -11.23 -0.77 2.58
CA LEU A 47 -9.80 -0.94 2.36
C LEU A 47 -9.41 -2.39 2.62
N GLU A 48 -8.73 -2.99 1.65
CA GLU A 48 -8.03 -4.26 1.83
C GLU A 48 -6.53 -3.98 1.93
N SER A 49 -5.83 -4.62 2.87
CA SER A 49 -4.37 -4.55 2.99
C SER A 49 -3.72 -5.84 2.48
N PHE A 50 -2.56 -5.69 1.85
CA PHE A 50 -1.71 -6.78 1.40
C PHE A 50 -0.25 -6.42 1.64
N GLN A 51 0.53 -7.36 2.16
CA GLN A 51 1.97 -7.21 2.34
C GLN A 51 2.71 -8.36 1.67
N ALA A 52 3.80 -8.05 0.96
CA ALA A 52 4.70 -9.06 0.45
C ALA A 52 6.15 -8.57 0.38
N ASN A 53 7.09 -9.51 0.60
CA ASN A 53 8.51 -9.24 0.48
C ASN A 53 9.07 -9.49 -0.93
N SER A 54 8.39 -10.30 -1.73
CA SER A 54 8.82 -10.62 -3.09
C SER A 54 8.16 -9.72 -4.12
N GLU A 55 8.93 -9.22 -5.08
CA GLU A 55 8.46 -8.40 -6.19
C GLU A 55 7.32 -9.07 -6.99
N GLY A 56 7.47 -10.36 -7.31
CA GLY A 56 6.47 -11.12 -8.06
C GLY A 56 5.09 -11.11 -7.40
N ALA A 57 5.01 -11.38 -6.10
CA ALA A 57 3.74 -11.36 -5.37
C ALA A 57 3.07 -9.98 -5.36
N ILE A 58 3.85 -8.89 -5.36
CA ILE A 58 3.30 -7.54 -5.47
C ILE A 58 2.73 -7.31 -6.86
N VAL A 59 3.45 -7.72 -7.91
CA VAL A 59 2.98 -7.64 -9.30
C VAL A 59 1.71 -8.44 -9.51
N ASP A 60 1.66 -9.68 -9.01
CA ASP A 60 0.49 -10.55 -9.10
C ASP A 60 -0.71 -9.90 -8.40
N ARG A 61 -0.51 -9.36 -7.18
CA ARG A 61 -1.57 -8.67 -6.44
C ARG A 61 -2.08 -7.43 -7.18
N ILE A 62 -1.20 -6.68 -7.86
CA ILE A 62 -1.59 -5.54 -8.70
C ILE A 62 -2.48 -6.02 -9.86
N HIS A 63 -2.10 -7.10 -10.54
CA HIS A 63 -2.91 -7.66 -11.63
C HIS A 63 -4.29 -8.13 -11.15
N GLU A 64 -4.37 -8.80 -10.00
CA GLU A 64 -5.62 -9.24 -9.37
C GLU A 64 -6.54 -8.07 -9.00
N ALA A 65 -6.00 -6.88 -8.77
CA ALA A 65 -6.78 -5.70 -8.42
C ALA A 65 -7.68 -5.22 -9.58
N ARG A 66 -7.37 -5.61 -10.82
CA ARG A 66 -8.10 -5.18 -12.02
C ARG A 66 -9.56 -5.64 -11.99
N GLY A 67 -10.48 -4.67 -12.06
CA GLY A 67 -11.93 -4.91 -11.96
C GLY A 67 -12.44 -5.14 -10.53
N ASN A 68 -11.54 -5.30 -9.57
CA ASN A 68 -11.86 -5.62 -8.18
C ASN A 68 -11.71 -4.43 -7.23
N VAL A 69 -10.90 -3.42 -7.60
CA VAL A 69 -10.69 -2.22 -6.78
C VAL A 69 -10.77 -0.95 -7.63
N ASP A 70 -11.09 0.16 -6.98
CA ASP A 70 -11.22 1.48 -7.59
C ASP A 70 -9.93 2.30 -7.52
N ALA A 71 -9.05 2.01 -6.56
CA ALA A 71 -7.74 2.65 -6.43
C ALA A 71 -6.74 1.77 -5.66
N ILE A 72 -5.45 1.97 -5.95
CA ILE A 72 -4.33 1.33 -5.27
C ILE A 72 -3.53 2.40 -4.50
N ILE A 73 -3.16 2.08 -3.27
CA ILE A 73 -2.19 2.80 -2.46
C ILE A 73 -1.02 1.85 -2.27
N ILE A 74 0.20 2.27 -2.58
CA ILE A 74 1.36 1.38 -2.47
C ILE A 74 2.52 2.07 -1.77
N ASN A 75 3.04 1.41 -0.74
CA ASN A 75 4.37 1.67 -0.19
C ASN A 75 5.28 0.53 -0.62
N ALA A 76 6.00 0.71 -1.72
CA ALA A 76 6.84 -0.34 -2.31
C ALA A 76 8.17 -0.58 -1.54
N GLY A 77 8.41 0.12 -0.43
CA GLY A 77 9.63 0.00 0.34
C GLY A 77 10.87 0.18 -0.54
N ALA A 78 11.84 -0.74 -0.42
CA ALA A 78 13.07 -0.72 -1.23
C ALA A 78 12.79 -0.81 -2.74
N TYR A 79 11.71 -1.46 -3.16
CA TYR A 79 11.37 -1.62 -4.58
C TYR A 79 10.98 -0.30 -5.25
N THR A 80 10.65 0.74 -4.50
CA THR A 80 10.46 2.10 -5.04
C THR A 80 11.67 2.60 -5.82
N HIS A 81 12.87 2.11 -5.48
CA HIS A 81 14.13 2.54 -6.10
C HIS A 81 14.64 1.60 -7.19
N THR A 82 14.08 0.39 -7.29
CA THR A 82 14.70 -0.69 -8.08
C THR A 82 13.74 -1.40 -9.02
N SER A 83 12.43 -1.42 -8.72
CA SER A 83 11.48 -2.24 -9.45
C SER A 83 10.83 -1.49 -10.61
N VAL A 84 11.32 -1.76 -11.82
CA VAL A 84 10.61 -1.39 -13.05
C VAL A 84 9.36 -2.26 -13.23
N ALA A 85 9.39 -3.53 -12.79
CA ALA A 85 8.27 -4.46 -12.94
C ALA A 85 7.01 -3.98 -12.20
N ILE A 86 7.13 -3.54 -10.94
CA ILE A 86 6.00 -3.00 -10.16
C ILE A 86 5.47 -1.72 -10.81
N ARG A 87 6.37 -0.85 -11.29
CA ARG A 87 5.98 0.37 -12.00
C ARG A 87 5.15 0.05 -13.24
N ASP A 88 5.61 -0.89 -14.07
CA ASP A 88 4.93 -1.27 -15.30
C ASP A 88 3.61 -2.00 -15.03
N ALA A 89 3.54 -2.81 -13.97
CA ALA A 89 2.29 -3.44 -13.53
C ALA A 89 1.23 -2.40 -13.12
N LEU A 90 1.61 -1.38 -12.34
CA LEU A 90 0.70 -0.29 -11.94
C LEU A 90 0.16 0.48 -13.16
N VAL A 91 1.01 0.78 -14.13
CA VAL A 91 0.60 1.43 -15.38
C VAL A 91 -0.30 0.51 -16.21
N GLY A 92 0.02 -0.79 -16.28
CA GLY A 92 -0.67 -1.77 -17.11
C GLY A 92 -2.11 -2.07 -16.67
N VAL A 93 -2.42 -1.97 -15.37
CA VAL A 93 -3.78 -2.24 -14.87
C VAL A 93 -4.76 -1.09 -15.06
N ASN A 94 -4.26 0.13 -15.36
CA ASN A 94 -5.06 1.34 -15.56
C ASN A 94 -6.02 1.65 -14.40
N ILE A 95 -5.55 1.41 -13.17
CA ILE A 95 -6.24 1.74 -11.92
C ILE A 95 -5.54 2.97 -11.33
N PRO A 96 -6.26 3.99 -10.85
CA PRO A 96 -5.66 5.11 -10.14
C PRO A 96 -4.75 4.63 -8.99
N ALA A 97 -3.50 5.06 -8.98
CA ALA A 97 -2.50 4.59 -8.03
C ALA A 97 -1.78 5.76 -7.34
N ALA A 98 -1.72 5.72 -6.00
CA ALA A 98 -0.93 6.64 -5.20
C ALA A 98 0.28 5.91 -4.62
N ILE A 99 1.48 6.44 -4.86
CA ILE A 99 2.74 5.91 -4.31
C ILE A 99 3.06 6.69 -3.04
N GLU A 100 3.23 5.99 -1.93
CA GLU A 100 3.63 6.57 -0.67
C GLU A 100 5.04 6.16 -0.25
N TYR A 101 5.82 7.17 0.17
CA TYR A 101 7.22 7.00 0.56
C TYR A 101 7.42 6.77 2.07
N ALA A 102 6.39 6.99 2.90
CA ALA A 102 6.52 6.87 4.35
C ALA A 102 5.18 6.65 5.06
N VAL A 103 5.20 5.71 6.00
CA VAL A 103 4.09 5.32 6.90
C VAL A 103 3.40 6.51 7.61
N LYS A 104 4.12 7.62 7.86
CA LYS A 104 3.59 8.80 8.57
C LYS A 104 2.70 9.72 7.73
N HIS A 105 2.57 9.48 6.43
CA HIS A 105 1.89 10.39 5.52
C HIS A 105 0.85 9.72 4.61
N LEU A 106 0.14 8.72 5.13
CA LEU A 106 -1.05 8.21 4.46
C LEU A 106 -2.12 9.30 4.39
N LYS A 107 -2.08 10.06 3.31
CA LYS A 107 -3.08 11.06 2.95
C LYS A 107 -3.66 10.56 1.67
N LEU A 108 -4.85 9.95 1.76
CA LEU A 108 -5.70 9.58 0.63
C LEU A 108 -5.94 10.82 -0.25
N ARG A 109 -5.00 11.08 -1.16
CA ARG A 109 -5.07 12.11 -2.19
C ARG A 109 -5.01 11.37 -3.50
N THR A 110 -6.17 11.17 -4.10
CA THR A 110 -6.30 10.75 -5.49
C THR A 110 -5.66 11.80 -6.40
N LYS A 111 -4.39 11.59 -6.76
CA LYS A 111 -3.74 12.15 -7.95
C LYS A 111 -2.62 11.20 -8.39
N LEU A 112 -2.94 10.32 -9.33
CA LEU A 112 -2.35 10.19 -10.68
C LEU A 112 -3.28 9.28 -11.50
#